data_AF-A0A965D430-F1
#
_entry.id   AF-A0A965D430-F1
#
_cell.length_a   1.000
_cell.length_b   1.000
_cell.length_c   1.000
_cell.angle_alpha   90.00
_cell.angle_beta   90.00
_cell.angle_gamma   90.00
#
_symmetry.space_group_name_H-M   'P 1'
#
loop_
_entity.id
_entity.type
_entity.pdbx_description
1 polymer ?
#
loop_
_entity_poly.entity_id
_entity_poly.type
_entity_poly.pdbx_seq_one_letter_code
_entity_poly.pdbx_strand_id
1 'polypeptide(L)'
;LRVFNLLTQEGEQGRGNSPGRATLSHVSHCLEKLRAELVKGEVTSLAMPRLSTGVGGLNWTDVQPLIARHLGDLKVPVFLYTTYHKGQQGKEPGL
;
A
#
# COMPACT_ATOMS: atom_id res chain seq x y z
N LEU A 1 -6.16 -16.23 -2.28
CA LEU A 1 -5.83 -14.80 -2.48
C LEU A 1 -6.57 -13.98 -1.42
N ARG A 2 -5.87 -13.16 -0.62
CA ARG A 2 -6.47 -12.23 0.34
C ARG A 2 -6.22 -10.80 -0.15
N VAL A 3 -7.23 -9.93 -0.09
CA VAL A 3 -7.14 -8.53 -0.53
C VAL A 3 -7.24 -7.62 0.68
N PHE A 4 -6.28 -6.70 0.83
CA PHE A 4 -6.27 -5.70 1.89
C PHE A 4 -6.64 -4.34 1.32
N ASN A 5 -7.81 -3.83 1.73
CA ASN A 5 -8.26 -2.49 1.35
C ASN A 5 -7.74 -1.47 2.36
N LEU A 6 -6.77 -0.65 1.96
CA LEU A 6 -6.19 0.38 2.82
C LEU A 6 -6.97 1.69 2.67
N LEU A 7 -7.78 2.02 3.68
CA LEU A 7 -8.57 3.25 3.74
C LEU A 7 -7.69 4.44 4.13
N THR A 8 -6.97 4.97 3.14
CA THR A 8 -5.93 6.00 3.33
C THR A 8 -6.43 7.43 3.08
N GLN A 9 -7.62 7.57 2.51
CA GLN A 9 -8.24 8.83 2.14
C GLN A 9 -9.37 9.16 3.10
N GLU A 10 -9.56 10.45 3.36
CA GLU A 10 -10.76 10.92 4.05
C GLU A 10 -12.01 10.62 3.23
N GLY A 11 -13.10 10.28 3.92
CA GLY A 11 -14.42 10.25 3.32
C GLY A 11 -14.87 11.68 3.01
N GLU A 12 -15.57 11.86 1.89
CA GLU A 12 -16.17 13.15 1.58
C GLU A 12 -17.59 13.24 2.15
N GLN A 13 -18.00 14.46 2.51
CA GLN A 13 -19.39 14.74 2.87
C GLN A 13 -20.21 15.02 1.61
N GLY A 14 -20.93 14.02 1.10
CA GLY A 14 -21.93 14.19 0.03
C GLY A 14 -21.94 13.06 -1.01
N ARG A 15 -23.10 12.85 -1.67
CA ARG A 15 -23.22 11.87 -2.76
C ARG A 15 -22.64 12.44 -4.06
N GLY A 16 -21.63 11.76 -4.61
CA GLY A 16 -21.21 11.94 -6.02
C GLY A 16 -19.90 12.67 -6.27
N ASN A 17 -19.16 13.07 -5.23
CA ASN A 17 -17.88 13.74 -5.39
C ASN A 17 -16.67 12.78 -5.28
N SER A 18 -15.49 13.26 -5.66
CA SER A 18 -14.24 12.49 -5.71
C SER A 18 -13.65 12.27 -4.32
N PRO A 19 -13.11 11.09 -4.01
CA PRO A 19 -12.62 10.78 -2.66
C PRO A 19 -11.62 11.82 -2.15
N GLY A 20 -11.70 12.14 -0.85
CA GLY A 20 -10.88 13.15 -0.18
C GLY A 20 -9.37 12.86 -0.28
N ARG A 21 -8.53 13.84 0.07
CA ARG A 21 -7.07 13.66 -0.01
C ARG A 21 -6.59 12.56 0.93
N ALA A 22 -5.53 11.86 0.53
CA ALA A 22 -4.83 10.97 1.44
C ALA A 22 -3.91 11.77 2.36
N THR A 23 -3.66 11.24 3.56
CA THR A 23 -2.70 11.80 4.50
C THR A 23 -1.59 10.80 4.80
N LEU A 24 -0.38 11.28 5.06
CA LEU A 24 0.73 10.42 5.50
C LEU A 24 0.40 9.70 6.81
N SER A 25 -0.38 10.34 7.69
CA SER A 25 -0.87 9.73 8.93
C SER A 25 -1.74 8.50 8.66
N HIS A 26 -2.72 8.61 7.77
CA HIS A 26 -3.58 7.49 7.38
C HIS A 26 -2.81 6.38 6.70
N VAL A 27 -1.89 6.70 5.79
CA VAL A 27 -1.01 5.70 5.16
C VAL A 27 -0.18 4.97 6.21
N SER A 28 0.45 5.70 7.14
CA SER A 28 1.23 5.11 8.22
C SER A 28 0.37 4.19 9.10
N HIS A 29 -0.84 4.63 9.48
CA HIS A 29 -1.73 3.84 10.31
C HIS A 29 -2.20 2.56 9.60
N CYS A 30 -2.57 2.66 8.31
CA CYS A 30 -2.92 1.49 7.50
C CYS A 30 -1.76 0.49 7.39
N LEU A 31 -0.53 0.96 7.20
CA LEU A 31 0.66 0.11 7.11
C LEU A 31 0.98 -0.58 8.45
N GLU A 32 0.79 0.10 9.57
CA GLU A 32 0.92 -0.49 10.91
C GLU A 32 -0.07 -1.63 11.12
N LYS A 33 -1.35 -1.43 10.74
CA LYS A 33 -2.38 -2.48 10.81
C LYS A 33 -2.10 -3.62 9.84
N LEU A 34 -1.65 -3.31 8.62
CA LEU A 34 -1.25 -4.33 7.65
C LEU A 34 -0.10 -5.18 8.19
N ARG A 35 0.94 -4.56 8.77
CA ARG A 35 2.04 -5.27 9.45
C ARG A 35 1.48 -6.25 10.49
N ALA A 36 0.59 -5.79 11.36
CA ALA A 36 -0.03 -6.61 12.40
C ALA A 36 -0.79 -7.83 11.82
N GLU A 37 -1.39 -7.71 10.64
CA GLU A 37 -2.01 -8.84 9.94
C GLU A 37 -0.98 -9.79 9.33
N LEU A 38 0.09 -9.27 8.72
CA LEU A 38 1.13 -10.09 8.09
C LEU A 38 1.91 -10.94 9.10
N VAL A 39 2.19 -10.40 10.30
CA VAL A 39 2.94 -11.13 11.33
C VAL A 39 2.18 -12.31 11.93
N LYS A 40 0.87 -12.45 11.67
CA LYS A 40 0.10 -13.64 12.05
C LYS A 40 0.53 -14.89 11.28
N GLY A 41 1.27 -14.74 10.18
CA GLY A 41 1.92 -15.85 9.46
C GLY A 41 1.06 -16.55 8.41
N GLU A 42 -0.18 -16.10 8.18
CA GLU A 42 -1.06 -16.66 7.14
C GLU A 42 -0.73 -16.15 5.73
N VAL A 43 0.00 -15.03 5.63
CA VAL A 43 0.38 -14.39 4.38
C VAL A 43 1.85 -14.67 4.10
N THR A 44 2.12 -15.36 2.99
CA THR A 44 3.47 -15.76 2.60
C THR A 44 4.19 -14.73 1.72
N SER A 45 3.44 -13.84 1.07
CA SER A 45 3.97 -12.70 0.31
C SER A 45 2.92 -11.58 0.17
N LEU A 46 3.39 -10.36 -0.10
CA LEU A 46 2.53 -9.20 -0.33
C LEU A 46 2.91 -8.53 -1.66
N ALA A 47 1.94 -8.36 -2.55
CA ALA A 47 2.03 -7.50 -3.72
C ALA A 47 1.30 -6.18 -3.47
N MET A 48 1.91 -5.04 -3.78
CA MET A 48 1.27 -3.74 -3.60
C MET A 48 1.73 -2.67 -4.60
N PRO A 49 0.86 -1.75 -5.04
CA PRO A 49 1.24 -0.60 -5.86
C PRO A 49 1.84 0.54 -5.01
N ARG A 50 2.25 1.63 -5.67
CA ARG A 50 2.47 2.91 -4.98
C ARG A 50 1.17 3.37 -4.31
N LEU A 51 1.19 3.48 -2.98
CA LEU A 51 0.01 3.85 -2.21
C LEU A 51 -0.27 5.34 -2.29
N SER A 52 -1.50 5.69 -2.66
CA SER A 52 -2.05 7.05 -2.49
C SER A 52 -1.31 8.17 -3.21
N THR A 53 -0.46 7.86 -4.19
CA THR A 53 0.30 8.84 -5.00
C THR A 53 -0.37 9.24 -6.31
N GLY A 54 -1.58 8.73 -6.57
CA GLY A 54 -2.43 9.10 -7.71
C GLY A 54 -3.53 10.05 -7.26
N VAL A 55 -4.78 9.55 -7.23
CA VAL A 55 -5.96 10.29 -6.74
C VAL A 55 -5.75 10.83 -5.31
N GLY A 56 -5.09 10.06 -4.44
CA GLY A 56 -4.77 10.49 -3.07
C GLY A 56 -3.77 11.66 -2.99
N GLY A 57 -2.98 11.89 -4.03
CA GLY A 57 -2.14 13.07 -4.22
C GLY A 57 -0.93 13.23 -3.30
N LEU A 58 -0.46 12.16 -2.67
CA LEU A 58 0.80 12.17 -1.91
C LEU A 58 2.01 12.03 -2.85
N ASN A 59 3.17 12.54 -2.42
CA ASN A 59 4.41 12.30 -3.16
C ASN A 59 4.96 10.92 -2.84
N TRP A 60 5.50 10.25 -3.85
CA TRP A 60 6.13 8.94 -3.67
C TRP A 60 7.33 8.98 -2.72
N THR A 61 8.10 10.08 -2.74
CA THR A 61 9.24 10.30 -1.85
C THR A 61 8.85 10.34 -0.37
N ASP A 62 7.60 10.69 -0.06
CA ASP A 62 7.08 10.74 1.31
C ASP A 62 6.46 9.39 1.72
N VAL A 63 5.87 8.66 0.77
CA VAL A 63 5.19 7.37 1.01
C VAL A 63 6.16 6.20 1.09
N GLN A 64 7.17 6.14 0.22
CA GLN A 64 8.13 5.04 0.16
C GLN A 64 8.83 4.79 1.52
N PRO A 65 9.31 5.81 2.25
CA PRO A 65 9.94 5.61 3.55
C PRO A 65 8.98 5.00 4.59
N LEU A 66 7.68 5.30 4.52
CA LEU A 66 6.68 4.70 5.42
C LEU A 66 6.53 3.21 5.16
N ILE A 67 6.49 2.80 3.89
CA ILE A 67 6.41 1.38 3.52
C ILE A 67 7.65 0.63 4.01
N ALA A 68 8.85 1.18 3.75
CA ALA A 68 10.10 0.60 4.21
C ALA A 68 10.15 0.50 5.74
N ARG A 69 9.72 1.55 6.47
CA ARG A 69 9.69 1.58 7.94
C ARG A 69 8.77 0.51 8.52
N HIS A 70 7.59 0.30 7.94
CA HIS A 70 6.56 -0.59 8.52
C HIS A 70 6.68 -2.04 8.05
N LEU A 71 7.17 -2.28 6.85
CA LEU A 71 7.14 -3.61 6.23
C LEU A 71 8.54 -4.13 5.84
N GLY A 72 9.56 -3.28 5.78
CA GLY A 72 10.87 -3.62 5.20
C GLY A 72 11.72 -4.59 6.03
N ASP A 73 11.42 -4.76 7.31
CA ASP A 73 12.07 -5.72 8.22
C ASP A 73 11.29 -7.03 8.36
N LEU A 74 10.14 -7.18 7.68
CA LEU A 74 9.37 -8.41 7.72
C LEU A 74 10.05 -9.50 6.89
N LYS A 75 9.93 -10.75 7.37
CA LYS A 75 10.36 -11.93 6.60
C LYS A 75 9.44 -12.21 5.41
N VAL A 76 8.22 -11.67 5.42
CA VAL A 76 7.26 -11.78 4.33
C VAL A 76 7.79 -10.92 3.15
N PRO A 77 8.05 -11.50 1.97
CA PRO A 77 8.48 -10.74 0.81
C PRO A 77 7.41 -9.73 0.38
N VAL A 78 7.82 -8.47 0.19
CA VAL A 78 6.96 -7.38 -0.27
C VAL A 78 7.39 -6.95 -1.67
N PHE A 79 6.51 -7.11 -2.65
CA PHE A 79 6.71 -6.72 -4.04
C PHE A 79 6.00 -5.40 -4.32
N LEU A 80 6.79 -4.35 -4.54
CA LEU A 80 6.32 -3.00 -4.83
C LEU A 80 6.28 -2.72 -6.33
N TYR A 81 5.08 -2.51 -6.84
CA TYR A 81 4.83 -2.21 -8.25
C TYR A 81 4.83 -0.70 -8.48
N THR A 82 5.97 -0.15 -8.93
CA THR A 82 6.13 1.30 -9.14
C THR A 82 5.79 1.76 -10.55
N THR A 83 5.97 0.88 -11.54
CA THR A 83 5.80 1.19 -12.96
C THR A 83 4.90 0.15 -13.61
N TYR A 84 3.96 0.62 -14.44
CA TYR A 84 3.10 -0.24 -15.23
C TYR A 84 3.67 -0.43 -16.64
N HIS A 85 3.72 -1.69 -17.09
CA HIS A 85 4.07 -2.06 -18.45
C HIS A 85 2.97 -2.98 -18.98
N LYS A 86 2.31 -2.58 -20.08
CA LYS A 86 1.19 -3.32 -20.65
C LYS A 86 1.65 -4.72 -21.11
N GLY A 87 0.95 -5.75 -20.63
CA GLY A 87 1.21 -7.15 -21.02
C GLY A 87 2.45 -7.77 -20.38
N GLN A 88 3.11 -7.07 -19.45
CA GLN A 88 4.29 -7.58 -18.74
C GLN A 88 3.93 -8.01 -17.31
N GLN A 89 4.28 -9.24 -16.96
CA GLN A 89 4.18 -9.73 -15.58
C GLN A 89 5.24 -9.08 -14.68
N GLY A 90 4.88 -8.84 -13.42
CA GLY A 90 5.82 -8.40 -12.39
C GLY A 90 6.95 -9.39 -12.16
N LYS A 91 8.12 -8.88 -11.79
CA LYS A 91 9.22 -9.72 -11.32
C LYS A 91 9.08 -9.91 -9.82
N GLU A 92 8.73 -11.12 -9.41
CA GLU A 92 8.56 -11.50 -8.00
C GLU A 92 9.53 -12.63 -7.64
N PRO A 93 10.85 -12.35 -7.57
CA PRO A 93 11.83 -13.39 -7.31
C PRO A 93 11.59 -14.08 -5.96
N GLY A 94 11.57 -15.41 -5.97
CA GLY A 94 11.32 -16.24 -4.78
C GLY A 94 9.86 -16.61 -4.53
N LEU A 95 8.94 -16.19 -5.42
CA LEU A 95 7.59 -16.74 -5.54
C LEU A 95 7.48 -17.70 -6.74
#